data_AF-A0AAW1D861-F1
#
_entry.id   AF-A0AAW1D861-F1
#
_cell.length_a   1.000
_cell.length_b   1.000
_cell.length_c   1.000
_cell.angle_alpha   90.00
_cell.angle_beta   90.00
_cell.angle_gamma   90.00
#
_symmetry.space_group_name_H-M   'P 1'
#
loop_
_entity.id
_entity.type
_entity.pdbx_description
1 polymer ?
#
loop_
_entity_poly.entity_id
_entity_poly.type
_entity_poly.pdbx_seq_one_letter_code
_entity_poly.pdbx_strand_id
1 'polypeptide(L)'
;MEIPGLTDHSIPRRLGPKRASKIRKLFNLSKEDDVRQYVIKRPLPLKEGQTKQRFKAPKIQRLITPLVLQRKRRRMAMKKKRLEKKKEQVREYAKLLAQRQKEAKARRQEEIKRRRSASLRDSKSSTQK
;
A
#
# COMPACT_ATOMS: atom_id res chain seq x y z
N MET A 1 30.64 45.58 20.10
CA MET A 1 30.61 46.61 19.05
C MET A 1 29.37 46.36 18.22
N GLU A 2 28.39 47.27 18.27
CA GLU A 2 27.33 47.30 17.28
C GLU A 2 27.89 47.91 15.98
N ILE A 3 27.65 47.24 14.86
CA ILE A 3 28.13 47.66 13.55
C ILE A 3 26.95 48.28 12.82
N PRO A 4 27.05 49.57 12.44
CA PRO A 4 25.96 50.26 11.81
C PRO A 4 25.57 49.59 10.48
N GLY A 5 24.27 49.40 10.27
CA GLY A 5 23.71 48.73 9.10
C GLY A 5 23.67 47.19 9.14
N LEU A 6 24.28 46.54 10.14
CA LEU A 6 24.23 45.08 10.32
C LEU A 6 23.47 44.65 11.57
N THR A 7 23.75 45.27 12.72
CA THR A 7 23.10 44.95 14.00
C THR A 7 21.92 45.88 14.33
N ASP A 8 21.82 47.02 13.65
CA ASP A 8 20.85 48.08 13.98
C ASP A 8 19.39 47.71 13.63
N HIS A 9 19.19 46.79 12.69
CA HIS A 9 17.87 46.48 12.15
C HIS A 9 17.61 44.98 12.12
N SER A 10 16.60 44.53 12.86
CA SER A 10 16.15 43.13 12.84
C SER A 10 15.03 42.92 11.81
N ILE A 11 15.34 42.26 10.69
CA ILE A 11 14.37 41.94 9.65
C ILE A 11 13.59 40.66 10.04
N PRO A 12 12.26 40.72 10.19
CA PRO A 12 11.47 39.55 10.58
C PRO A 12 11.42 38.52 9.46
N ARG A 13 11.31 37.23 9.84
CA ARG A 13 11.14 36.14 8.87
C ARG A 13 9.77 36.24 8.21
N ARG A 14 9.78 36.44 6.89
CA ARG A 14 8.55 36.60 6.08
C ARG A 14 7.65 35.36 6.05
N LEU A 15 8.20 34.15 6.16
CA LEU A 15 7.46 32.89 6.01
C LEU A 15 7.56 32.03 7.27
N GLY A 16 6.40 31.54 7.71
CA GLY A 16 6.30 30.60 8.82
C GLY A 16 6.52 29.14 8.40
N PRO A 17 6.63 28.23 9.38
CA PRO A 17 6.78 26.80 9.13
C PRO A 17 5.55 26.19 8.42
N LYS A 18 5.80 25.31 7.44
CA LYS A 18 4.75 24.61 6.64
C LYS A 18 4.42 23.20 7.14
N ARG A 19 5.37 22.52 7.80
CA ARG A 19 5.19 21.12 8.23
C ARG A 19 4.48 21.10 9.58
N ALA A 20 3.52 20.19 9.75
CA ALA A 20 2.76 20.07 11.00
C ALA A 20 3.66 19.96 12.25
N SER A 21 4.72 19.15 12.18
CA SER A 21 5.68 18.99 13.29
C SER A 21 6.46 20.25 13.63
N LYS A 22 6.77 21.11 12.65
CA LYS A 22 7.49 22.38 12.89
C LYS A 22 6.55 23.44 13.48
N ILE A 23 5.29 23.45 13.07
CA ILE A 23 4.27 24.36 13.64
C ILE A 23 4.03 24.00 15.11
N ARG A 24 3.90 22.70 15.43
CA ARG A 24 3.77 22.24 16.82
C ARG A 24 4.94 22.69 17.70
N LYS A 25 6.18 22.56 17.21
CA LYS A 25 7.37 23.01 17.94
C LYS A 25 7.40 24.52 18.16
N LEU A 26 6.92 25.32 17.21
CA LEU A 26 6.98 26.78 17.28
C LEU A 26 5.97 27.35 18.29
N PHE A 27 4.81 26.72 18.44
CA PHE A 27 3.75 27.13 19.36
C PHE A 27 3.65 26.23 20.60
N ASN A 28 4.65 25.37 20.83
CA ASN A 28 4.67 24.40 21.94
C ASN A 28 3.38 23.57 22.07
N LEU A 29 2.77 23.21 20.94
CA LEU A 29 1.52 22.44 20.91
C LEU A 29 1.74 20.96 21.20
N SER A 30 0.72 20.34 21.80
CA SER A 30 0.61 18.89 21.97
C SER A 30 0.34 18.18 20.63
N LYS A 31 0.23 16.85 20.66
CA LYS A 31 -0.06 16.07 19.43
C LYS A 31 -1.54 16.11 19.08
N GLU A 32 -2.38 16.34 20.08
CA GLU A 32 -3.83 16.34 20.06
C GLU A 32 -4.37 17.65 19.47
N ASP A 33 -3.62 18.75 19.64
CA ASP A 33 -4.01 20.07 19.15
C ASP A 33 -4.11 20.17 17.62
N ASP A 34 -5.13 20.89 17.14
CA ASP A 34 -5.30 21.17 15.72
C ASP A 34 -4.36 22.26 15.22
N VAL A 35 -3.29 21.81 14.57
CA VAL A 35 -2.27 22.64 13.94
C VAL A 35 -2.83 23.60 12.87
N ARG A 36 -4.03 23.36 12.32
CA ARG A 36 -4.62 24.21 11.26
C ARG A 36 -4.92 25.63 11.72
N GLN A 37 -5.26 25.80 12.99
CA GLN A 37 -5.63 27.10 13.55
C GLN A 37 -4.39 27.99 13.75
N TYR A 38 -3.26 27.38 14.08
CA TYR A 38 -2.01 28.07 14.41
C TYR A 38 -1.08 28.33 13.21
N VAL A 39 -1.58 28.20 11.97
CA VAL A 39 -0.76 28.49 10.79
C VAL A 39 -0.61 30.00 10.62
N ILE A 40 0.63 30.49 10.66
CA ILE A 40 0.95 31.89 10.37
C ILE A 40 0.53 32.24 8.94
N LYS A 41 -0.36 33.23 8.82
CA LYS A 41 -0.88 33.71 7.54
C LYS A 41 -0.15 35.00 7.14
N ARG A 42 0.19 35.12 5.86
CA ARG A 42 0.81 36.33 5.32
C ARG A 42 -0.28 37.29 4.82
N PRO A 43 -0.27 38.58 5.21
CA PRO A 43 -1.11 39.59 4.57
C PRO A 43 -0.65 39.79 3.11
N LEU A 44 -1.60 39.85 2.19
CA LEU A 44 -1.36 40.28 0.82
C LEU A 44 -1.50 41.80 0.74
N PRO A 45 -0.76 42.48 -0.17
CA PRO A 45 -0.98 43.89 -0.46
C PRO A 45 -2.43 44.08 -0.94
N LEU A 46 -3.06 45.18 -0.51
CA LEU A 46 -4.37 45.58 -1.03
C LEU A 46 -4.23 45.83 -2.52
N LYS A 47 -5.10 45.22 -3.33
CA LYS A 47 -5.25 45.58 -4.74
C LYS A 47 -6.25 46.72 -4.85
N GLU A 48 -6.05 47.61 -5.82
CA GLU A 48 -7.01 48.67 -6.14
C GLU A 48 -8.43 48.11 -6.26
N GLY A 49 -9.37 48.71 -5.52
CA GLY A 49 -10.77 48.27 -5.45
C GLY A 49 -11.11 47.25 -4.35
N GLN A 50 -10.15 46.71 -3.59
CA GLN A 50 -10.44 45.84 -2.44
C GLN A 50 -10.35 46.59 -1.10
N THR A 51 -11.48 46.66 -0.40
CA THR A 51 -11.58 47.30 0.93
C THR A 51 -11.07 46.43 2.08
N LYS A 52 -10.95 45.11 1.89
CA LYS A 52 -10.56 44.15 2.95
C LYS A 52 -9.21 43.52 2.67
N GLN A 53 -8.34 43.50 3.68
CA GLN A 53 -7.04 42.84 3.60
C GLN A 53 -7.19 41.31 3.51
N ARG A 54 -6.57 40.71 2.48
CA ARG A 54 -6.58 39.26 2.29
C ARG A 54 -5.35 38.60 2.89
N PHE A 55 -5.54 37.44 3.50
CA PHE A 55 -4.45 36.64 4.05
C PHE A 55 -4.24 35.35 3.26
N LYS A 56 -3.00 34.89 3.14
CA LYS A 56 -2.64 33.60 2.55
C LYS A 56 -1.92 32.72 3.55
N ALA A 57 -2.40 31.49 3.68
CA ALA A 57 -1.78 30.46 4.50
C ALA A 57 -1.07 29.41 3.61
N PRO A 58 0.07 28.86 4.04
CA PRO A 58 0.67 27.71 3.37
C PRO A 58 -0.17 26.44 3.56
N LYS A 59 -0.29 25.62 2.51
CA LYS A 59 -0.83 24.25 2.65
C LYS A 59 0.03 23.45 3.64
N ILE A 60 -0.56 22.99 4.74
CA ILE A 60 0.18 22.24 5.77
C ILE A 60 0.63 20.91 5.18
N GLN A 61 1.91 20.60 5.35
CA GLN A 61 2.49 19.33 4.92
C GLN A 61 2.60 18.37 6.11
N ARG A 62 2.47 17.07 5.82
CA ARG A 62 2.56 15.98 6.82
C ARG A 62 1.50 16.07 7.93
N LEU A 63 0.38 16.74 7.67
CA LEU A 63 -0.80 16.64 8.51
C LEU A 63 -1.49 15.29 8.25
N ILE A 64 -1.92 14.62 9.31
CA ILE A 64 -2.73 13.41 9.20
C ILE A 64 -4.14 13.84 8.78
N THR A 65 -4.61 13.37 7.63
CA THR A 65 -5.94 13.68 7.10
C THR A 65 -6.75 12.40 6.88
N PRO A 66 -8.10 12.48 6.82
CA PRO A 66 -8.95 11.33 6.54
C PRO A 66 -8.54 10.57 5.26
N LEU A 67 -8.10 11.30 4.23
CA LEU A 67 -7.58 10.73 2.98
C LEU A 67 -6.31 9.89 3.20
N VAL A 68 -5.40 10.33 4.06
CA VAL A 68 -4.19 9.56 4.41
C VAL A 68 -4.57 8.28 5.14
N LEU A 69 -5.52 8.36 6.08
CA LEU A 69 -6.05 7.18 6.80
C LEU A 69 -6.73 6.20 5.83
N GLN A 70 -7.55 6.69 4.90
CA GLN A 70 -8.20 5.88 3.87
C GLN A 70 -7.18 5.20 2.96
N ARG A 71 -6.15 5.92 2.48
CA ARG A 71 -5.07 5.34 1.68
C ARG A 71 -4.31 4.24 2.43
N LYS A 72 -4.08 4.43 3.74
CA LYS A 72 -3.47 3.40 4.61
C LYS A 72 -4.36 2.17 4.72
N ARG A 73 -5.67 2.33 4.96
CA ARG A 73 -6.65 1.23 4.99
C ARG A 73 -6.69 0.48 3.65
N ARG A 74 -6.76 1.21 2.52
CA ARG A 74 -6.72 0.63 1.17
C ARG A 74 -5.46 -0.20 0.94
N ARG A 75 -4.28 0.29 1.33
CA ARG A 75 -3.03 -0.46 1.20
C ARG A 75 -3.08 -1.80 1.94
N MET A 76 -3.59 -1.80 3.17
CA MET A 76 -3.73 -3.03 3.97
C MET A 76 -4.75 -3.99 3.35
N ALA A 77 -5.89 -3.48 2.89
CA ALA A 77 -6.90 -4.29 2.21
C ALA A 77 -6.35 -4.95 0.93
N MET A 78 -5.59 -4.21 0.12
CA MET A 78 -4.96 -4.75 -1.09
C MET A 78 -3.94 -5.85 -0.77
N LYS A 79 -3.17 -5.72 0.33
CA LYS A 79 -2.27 -6.79 0.79
C LYS A 79 -3.05 -8.05 1.16
N LYS A 80 -4.14 -7.92 1.92
CA LYS A 80 -5.01 -9.05 2.28
C LYS A 80 -5.59 -9.75 1.05
N LYS A 81 -6.16 -8.98 0.11
CA LYS A 81 -6.71 -9.50 -1.15
C LYS A 81 -5.67 -10.28 -1.98
N ARG A 82 -4.41 -9.81 -2.00
CA ARG A 82 -3.33 -10.53 -2.71
C ARG A 82 -3.01 -11.88 -2.07
N LEU A 83 -2.99 -11.94 -0.73
CA LEU A 83 -2.74 -13.19 0.00
C LEU A 83 -3.86 -14.20 -0.20
N GLU A 84 -5.11 -13.74 -0.14
CA GLU A 84 -6.30 -14.54 -0.38
C GLU A 84 -6.30 -15.12 -1.80
N LYS A 85 -6.08 -14.28 -2.82
CA LYS A 85 -5.93 -14.72 -4.21
C LYS A 85 -4.83 -15.77 -4.37
N LYS A 86 -3.67 -15.57 -3.74
CA LYS A 86 -2.57 -16.57 -3.78
C LYS A 86 -3.02 -17.90 -3.16
N LYS A 87 -3.72 -17.86 -2.03
CA LYS A 87 -4.22 -19.07 -1.34
C LYS A 87 -5.24 -19.83 -2.19
N GLU A 88 -6.15 -19.11 -2.83
CA GLU A 88 -7.13 -19.68 -3.77
C GLU A 88 -6.43 -20.35 -4.97
N GLN A 89 -5.51 -19.65 -5.63
CA GLN A 89 -4.76 -20.19 -6.76
C GLN A 89 -3.96 -21.45 -6.41
N VAL A 90 -3.30 -21.46 -5.23
CA VAL A 90 -2.59 -22.65 -4.74
C VAL A 90 -3.55 -23.81 -4.50
N ARG A 91 -4.73 -23.53 -3.92
CA ARG A 91 -5.76 -24.55 -3.69
C ARG A 91 -6.31 -25.11 -4.99
N GLU A 92 -6.59 -24.26 -5.98
CA GLU A 92 -7.07 -24.68 -7.30
C GLU A 92 -6.02 -25.53 -8.03
N TYR A 93 -4.77 -25.08 -8.03
CA TYR A 93 -3.68 -25.82 -8.65
C TYR A 93 -3.46 -27.19 -7.99
N ALA A 94 -3.51 -27.26 -6.66
CA ALA A 94 -3.40 -28.53 -5.93
C ALA A 94 -4.54 -29.51 -6.28
N LYS A 95 -5.77 -29.02 -6.43
CA LYS A 95 -6.91 -29.84 -6.88
C LYS A 95 -6.68 -30.40 -8.29
N LEU A 96 -6.26 -29.54 -9.23
CA LEU A 96 -5.97 -29.95 -10.60
C LEU A 96 -4.86 -31.02 -10.64
N LEU A 97 -3.80 -30.82 -9.87
CA LEU A 97 -2.68 -31.75 -9.80
C LEU A 97 -3.11 -33.12 -9.24
N ALA A 98 -3.93 -33.13 -8.18
CA ALA A 98 -4.47 -34.37 -7.63
C ALA A 98 -5.35 -35.13 -8.64
N GLN A 99 -6.18 -34.41 -9.42
CA GLN A 99 -6.98 -35.01 -10.48
C GLN A 99 -6.10 -35.67 -11.56
N ARG A 100 -5.10 -34.94 -12.07
CA ARG A 100 -4.18 -35.44 -13.10
C ARG A 100 -3.38 -36.66 -12.63
N GLN A 101 -2.93 -36.66 -11.37
CA GLN A 101 -2.24 -37.81 -10.79
C GLN A 101 -3.14 -39.04 -10.69
N LYS A 102 -4.42 -38.86 -10.31
CA LYS A 102 -5.40 -39.95 -10.25
C LYS A 102 -5.67 -40.54 -11.64
N GLU A 103 -5.87 -39.70 -12.64
CA GLU A 103 -6.06 -40.11 -14.05
C GLU A 103 -4.84 -40.87 -14.57
N ALA A 104 -3.62 -40.36 -14.35
CA ALA A 104 -2.39 -41.02 -14.76
C ALA A 104 -2.19 -42.38 -14.06
N LYS A 105 -2.53 -42.48 -12.78
CA LYS A 105 -2.47 -43.74 -12.02
C LYS A 105 -3.48 -44.75 -12.55
N ALA A 106 -4.71 -44.33 -12.85
CA ALA A 106 -5.74 -45.19 -13.43
C ALA A 106 -5.30 -45.73 -14.81
N ARG A 107 -4.82 -44.87 -15.70
CA ARG A 107 -4.29 -45.26 -17.01
C ARG A 107 -3.14 -46.28 -16.90
N ARG A 108 -2.19 -46.05 -15.98
CA ARG A 108 -1.09 -47.00 -15.74
C ARG A 108 -1.60 -48.35 -15.23
N GLN A 109 -2.60 -48.35 -14.35
CA GLN A 109 -3.20 -49.58 -13.84
C GLN A 109 -3.93 -50.38 -14.94
N GLU A 110 -4.65 -49.71 -15.83
CA GLU A 110 -5.29 -50.34 -16.99
C GLU A 110 -4.27 -50.98 -17.94
N GLU A 111 -3.17 -50.28 -18.24
CA GLU A 111 -2.10 -50.80 -19.08
C GLU A 111 -1.44 -52.05 -18.46
N ILE A 112 -1.17 -52.02 -17.16
CA ILE A 112 -0.63 -53.19 -16.43
C ILE A 112 -1.63 -54.35 -16.47
N LYS A 113 -2.92 -54.10 -16.26
CA LYS A 113 -3.97 -55.13 -16.35
C LYS A 113 -4.01 -55.76 -17.74
N ARG A 114 -3.96 -54.94 -18.80
CA ARG A 114 -3.92 -55.40 -20.20
C ARG A 114 -2.68 -56.24 -20.50
N ARG A 115 -1.50 -55.83 -20.01
CA ARG A 115 -0.26 -56.61 -20.15
C ARG A 115 -0.35 -57.96 -19.43
N ARG A 116 -0.87 -57.98 -18.19
CA ARG A 116 -1.06 -59.21 -17.41
C ARG A 116 -2.03 -60.17 -18.10
N SER A 117 -3.16 -59.67 -18.60
CA SER A 117 -4.13 -60.51 -19.32
C SER A 117 -3.55 -61.08 -20.62
N ALA A 118 -2.73 -60.31 -21.34
CA ALA A 118 -2.04 -60.79 -22.53
C ALA A 118 -1.03 -61.91 -22.20
N SER A 119 -0.19 -61.72 -21.18
CA SER A 119 0.77 -62.76 -20.75
C SER A 119 0.08 -64.05 -20.28
N LEU A 120 -1.06 -63.94 -19.59
CA LEU A 120 -1.85 -65.10 -19.14
C LEU A 120 -2.42 -65.90 -20.33
N ARG A 121 -2.81 -65.21 -21.40
CA ARG A 121 -3.31 -65.83 -22.63
C ARG A 121 -2.21 -66.60 -23.37
N ASP A 122 -1.01 -66.02 -23.47
CA ASP A 122 0.14 -66.68 -24.09
C ASP A 122 0.60 -67.91 -23.29
N SER A 123 0.58 -67.86 -21.95
CA SER A 123 0.89 -69.04 -21.14
C SER A 123 -0.13 -70.17 -21.31
N LYS A 124 -1.44 -69.86 -21.43
CA LYS A 124 -2.47 -70.88 -21.64
C LYS A 124 -2.39 -71.55 -23.02
N SER A 125 -2.01 -70.82 -24.06
CA SER A 125 -1.84 -71.39 -25.40
C SER A 125 -0.62 -72.31 -25.50
N SER A 126 0.42 -72.06 -24.69
CA SER A 126 1.62 -72.93 -24.63
C SER A 126 1.37 -74.28 -23.96
N THR A 127 0.43 -74.38 -23.02
CA THR A 127 0.05 -75.62 -22.31
C THR A 127 -0.97 -76.50 -23.05
N GLN A 128 -1.52 -76.03 -24.19
CA GLN A 128 -2.51 -76.77 -24.98
C GLN A 128 -1.95 -77.35 -26.30
N LYS A 129 -0.63 -77.38 -26.46
CA LYS A 129 0.08 -78.18 -27.47
C LYS A 129 0.72 -79.38 -26.81
#